data_AF-A0A3M1AT84-F1
#
_entry.id   AF-A0A3M1AT84-F1
#
_cell.length_a   1.000
_cell.length_b   1.000
_cell.length_c   1.000
_cell.angle_alpha   90.00
_cell.angle_beta   90.00
_cell.angle_gamma   90.00
#
_symmetry.space_group_name_H-M   'P 1'
#
loop_
_entity.id
_entity.type
_entity.pdbx_description
1 polymer ?
#
loop_
_entity_poly.entity_id
_entity_poly.type
_entity_poly.pdbx_seq_one_letter_code
_entity_poly.pdbx_strand_id
1 'polypeptide(L)' 'NISNYKITWCGRFSVTFATNFAIRLVKAVEHRPLTGYFLRHGSSLQDPWLPLGKYHMGITADVNLHHFVTYLAVGFK' A
#
# COMPACT_ATOMS: atom_id res chain seq x y z
N ASN A 1 -18.27 15.52 8.52
CA ASN A 1 -16.89 15.62 9.03
C ASN A 1 -16.01 14.65 8.23
N ILE A 2 -15.34 15.13 7.17
CA ILE A 2 -14.61 14.29 6.18
C ILE A 2 -13.28 13.75 6.76
N SER A 3 -12.88 14.22 7.95
CA SER A 3 -11.60 13.91 8.60
C SER A 3 -11.55 12.59 9.36
N ASN A 4 -12.69 11.93 9.62
CA ASN A 4 -12.75 10.74 10.47
C ASN A 4 -12.77 9.46 9.62
N TYR A 5 -11.59 8.98 9.25
CA TYR A 5 -11.43 7.76 8.46
C TYR A 5 -11.38 6.54 9.38
N LYS A 6 -12.14 5.49 9.04
CA LYS A 6 -12.12 4.22 9.77
C LYS A 6 -10.78 3.48 9.64
N ILE A 7 -10.03 3.74 8.58
CA ILE A 7 -8.73 3.12 8.27
C ILE A 7 -7.75 4.21 7.90
N THR A 8 -6.61 4.23 8.59
CA THR A 8 -5.48 5.10 8.28
C THR A 8 -4.64 4.44 7.18
N TRP A 9 -4.38 5.18 6.10
CA TRP A 9 -3.61 4.68 4.96
C TRP A 9 -2.74 5.78 4.36
N CYS A 10 -1.42 5.64 4.49
CA CYS A 10 -0.44 6.64 4.03
C CYS A 10 -0.44 6.80 2.49
N GLY A 11 -0.79 5.75 1.74
CA GLY A 11 -0.84 5.75 0.28
C GLY A 11 -2.16 6.24 -0.32
N ARG A 12 -3.10 6.77 0.48
CA ARG A 12 -4.49 7.01 0.04
C ARG A 12 -4.66 7.86 -1.21
N PHE A 13 -3.76 8.81 -1.46
CA PHE A 13 -3.82 9.67 -2.63
C PHE A 13 -2.94 9.16 -3.76
N SER A 14 -1.71 8.78 -3.47
CA SER A 14 -0.76 8.31 -4.49
C SER A 14 -1.21 7.00 -5.13
N VAL A 15 -1.66 6.02 -4.33
CA VAL A 15 -2.07 4.72 -4.84
C VAL A 15 -3.39 4.82 -5.61
N THR A 16 -4.35 5.60 -5.12
CA THR A 16 -5.63 5.79 -5.82
C THR A 16 -5.44 6.52 -7.15
N PHE A 17 -4.60 7.57 -7.18
CA PHE A 17 -4.22 8.25 -8.40
C PHE A 17 -3.54 7.29 -9.40
N ALA A 18 -2.48 6.60 -8.96
CA ALA A 18 -1.71 5.71 -9.84
C ALA A 18 -2.58 4.57 -10.40
N THR A 19 -3.44 3.97 -9.57
CA THR A 19 -4.35 2.91 -9.99
C THR A 19 -5.36 3.41 -11.01
N ASN A 20 -5.96 4.59 -10.78
CA ASN A 20 -6.93 5.18 -11.71
C ASN A 20 -6.27 5.54 -13.05
N PHE A 21 -5.08 6.14 -13.00
CA PHE A 21 -4.29 6.45 -14.18
C PHE A 21 -3.99 5.19 -15.00
N ALA A 22 -3.47 4.13 -14.37
CA ALA A 22 -3.14 2.87 -15.04
C ALA A 22 -4.37 2.21 -15.68
N ILE A 23 -5.50 2.16 -14.97
CA ILE A 23 -6.77 1.62 -15.51
C ILE A 23 -7.19 2.37 -16.77
N ARG A 24 -7.14 3.72 -16.75
CA ARG A 24 -7.51 4.54 -17.89
C ARG A 24 -6.54 4.37 -19.06
N LEU A 25 -5.25 4.31 -18.78
CA LEU A 25 -4.21 4.17 -19.79
C LEU A 25 -4.35 2.84 -20.54
N VAL A 26 -4.45 1.72 -19.81
CA VAL A 26 -4.61 0.39 -20.42
C VAL A 26 -5.89 0.31 -21.23
N LYS A 27 -7.00 0.88 -20.71
CA LYS A 27 -8.25 0.96 -21.47
C LYS A 27 -8.10 1.75 -22.78
N ALA A 28 -7.35 2.84 -22.77
CA ALA A 28 -7.18 3.73 -23.93
C ALA A 28 -6.22 3.16 -24.99
N VAL A 29 -5.15 2.48 -24.58
CA VAL A 29 -4.10 2.00 -25.49
C VAL A 29 -4.37 0.56 -25.93
N GLU A 30 -4.74 -0.31 -25.00
CA GLU A 30 -4.85 -1.76 -25.23
C GLU A 30 -6.30 -2.22 -25.41
N HIS A 31 -7.28 -1.32 -25.24
CA HIS A 31 -8.71 -1.60 -25.42
C HIS A 31 -9.22 -2.76 -24.55
N ARG A 32 -8.59 -2.99 -23.39
CA ARG A 32 -8.93 -4.04 -22.44
C ARG A 32 -9.00 -3.50 -21.00
N PRO A 33 -9.63 -4.23 -20.07
CA PRO A 33 -9.53 -3.89 -18.65
C PRO A 33 -8.13 -4.21 -18.10
N LEU A 34 -7.71 -3.44 -17.09
CA LEU A 34 -6.55 -3.76 -16.26
C LEU A 34 -7.01 -4.67 -15.12
N THR A 35 -6.45 -5.87 -15.02
CA THR A 35 -6.83 -6.84 -13.97
C THR A 35 -5.84 -6.77 -12.81
N GLY A 36 -6.35 -6.49 -11.60
CA GLY A 36 -5.57 -6.53 -10.37
C GLY A 36 -5.58 -7.92 -9.73
N TYR A 37 -4.43 -8.33 -9.18
CA TYR A 37 -4.24 -9.59 -8.48
C TYR A 37 -3.71 -9.31 -7.09
N PHE A 38 -4.37 -9.84 -6.07
CA PHE A 38 -3.83 -9.89 -4.73
C PHE A 38 -2.59 -10.78 -4.72
N LEU A 39 -1.45 -10.24 -4.30
CA LEU A 39 -0.19 -10.99 -4.25
C LEU A 39 0.10 -11.44 -2.83
N ARG A 40 0.08 -10.50 -1.88
CA ARG A 40 0.44 -10.77 -0.49
C ARG A 40 -0.16 -9.73 0.45
N HIS A 41 -0.42 -10.14 1.67
CA HIS A 41 -0.67 -9.28 2.81
C HIS A 41 0.37 -9.59 3.90
N GLY A 42 0.76 -8.58 4.65
CA GLY A 42 1.70 -8.67 5.76
C GLY A 42 1.40 -7.62 6.82
N SER A 43 2.14 -7.65 7.93
CA SER A 43 2.04 -6.64 8.97
C SER A 43 3.28 -6.59 9.81
N SER A 44 3.54 -5.46 10.48
CA SER A 44 4.65 -5.34 11.43
C SER A 44 4.59 -6.32 12.61
N LEU A 45 3.43 -6.96 12.87
CA LEU A 45 3.29 -8.02 13.87
C LEU A 45 3.93 -9.34 13.45
N GLN A 46 3.90 -9.64 12.15
CA GLN A 46 4.36 -10.92 11.61
C GLN A 46 5.71 -10.79 10.90
N ASP A 47 5.92 -9.69 10.19
CA ASP A 47 7.10 -9.47 9.36
C ASP A 47 8.20 -8.77 10.18
N PRO A 48 9.44 -9.30 10.19
CA PRO A 48 10.53 -8.71 10.94
C PRO A 48 10.95 -7.37 10.34
N TRP A 49 11.53 -6.52 11.18
CA TRP A 49 12.11 -5.26 10.74
C TRP A 49 13.23 -5.49 9.73
N LEU A 50 13.23 -4.69 8.67
CA LEU A 50 14.36 -4.65 7.74
C LEU A 50 15.59 -4.08 8.47
N PRO A 51 16.80 -4.64 8.25
CA PRO A 51 18.03 -4.22 8.94
C PRO A 51 18.59 -2.92 8.36
N LEU A 52 17.81 -1.84 8.47
CA LEU A 52 18.06 -0.55 7.81
C LEU A 52 18.47 0.56 8.80
N GLY A 53 18.70 0.22 10.07
CA GLY A 53 19.03 1.19 11.13
C GLY A 53 20.25 2.06 10.80
N LYS A 54 21.23 1.52 10.08
CA LYS A 54 22.43 2.25 9.63
C LYS A 54 22.14 3.43 8.69
N TYR A 55 20.96 3.47 8.06
CA TYR A 55 20.57 4.52 7.12
C TYR A 55 19.80 5.67 7.77
N HIS A 56 19.58 5.65 9.09
CA HIS A 56 18.94 6.74 9.84
C HIS A 56 17.58 7.19 9.26
N MET A 57 16.80 6.26 8.70
CA MET A 57 15.50 6.54 8.06
C MET A 57 14.35 6.77 9.06
N GLY A 58 14.63 6.74 10.35
CA GLY A 58 13.62 6.82 11.41
C GLY A 58 12.84 5.51 11.59
N ILE A 59 11.79 5.59 12.41
CA ILE A 59 10.90 4.49 12.74
C ILE A 59 9.62 4.63 11.91
N THR A 60 9.32 3.63 11.08
CA THR A 60 8.21 3.70 10.11
C THR A 60 7.12 2.63 10.33
N ALA A 61 7.40 1.62 11.15
CA ALA A 61 6.46 0.53 11.43
C ALA A 61 6.69 -0.08 12.82
N ASP A 62 6.72 0.79 13.84
CA ASP A 62 6.81 0.32 15.21
C ASP A 62 5.66 -0.63 15.55
N VAL A 63 5.92 -1.60 16.44
CA VAL A 63 4.96 -2.68 16.67
C VAL A 63 4.81 -3.02 18.15
N ASN A 64 3.55 -3.06 18.57
CA ASN A 64 3.10 -3.64 19.82
C ASN A 64 1.64 -4.11 19.66
N LEU A 65 1.02 -4.61 20.74
CA LEU A 65 -0.35 -5.14 20.69
C LEU A 65 -1.44 -4.05 20.48
N HIS A 66 -1.10 -2.77 20.63
CA HIS A 66 -2.00 -1.64 20.44
C HIS A 66 -1.70 -0.83 19.16
N HIS A 67 -0.54 -1.03 18.53
CA HIS A 67 -0.11 -0.32 17.33
C HIS A 67 0.63 -1.26 16.37
N PHE A 68 0.13 -1.36 15.14
CA PHE A 68 0.78 -2.09 14.06
C PHE A 68 0.41 -1.49 12.71
N VAL A 69 1.23 -1.78 11.70
CA VAL A 69 1.02 -1.37 10.31
C VAL A 69 0.79 -2.59 9.45
N THR A 70 -0.20 -2.52 8.56
CA THR A 70 -0.47 -3.58 7.56
C THR A 70 0.11 -3.20 6.20
N TYR A 71 0.54 -4.21 5.46
CA TYR A 71 1.11 -4.07 4.13
C TYR A 71 0.30 -4.91 3.14
N LEU A 72 0.00 -4.33 1.98
CA LEU A 72 -0.74 -4.99 0.91
C LEU A 72 0.05 -4.89 -0.40
N ALA A 73 0.23 -6.02 -1.07
CA ALA A 73 0.83 -6.10 -2.40
C ALA A 73 -0.23 -6.52 -3.42
N VAL A 74 -0.37 -5.71 -4.47
CA VAL A 74 -1.26 -5.94 -5.61
C VAL A 74 -0.45 -5.85 -6.89
N GLY A 75 -0.58 -6.85 -7.76
CA GLY A 75 -0.01 -6.86 -9.11
C GLY A 75 -1.08 -6.55 -10.14
N PHE A 76 -0.69 -6.06 -11.31
CA PHE A 76 -1.62 -5.78 -12.40
C PHE A 76 -1.17 -6.49 -13.68
N LYS A 77 -2.14 -7.00 -14.44
CA LYS A 77 -1.94 -7.57 -15.77
C LYS A 77 -2.80 -6.84 -16.78
#